data_AF-A0A844ANR1-F1
#
_entry.id   AF-A0A844ANR1-F1
#
_cell.length_a   1.000
_cell.length_b   1.000
_cell.length_c   1.000
_cell.angle_alpha   90.00
_cell.angle_beta   90.00
_cell.angle_gamma   90.00
#
_symmetry.space_group_name_H-M   'P 1'
#
loop_
_entity.id
_entity.type
_entity.pdbx_description
1 polymer ?
#
loop_
_entity_poly.entity_id
_entity_poly.type
_entity_poly.pdbx_seq_one_letter_code
_entity_poly.pdbx_strand_id
1 'polypeptide(L)'
;MHKPHAILHDAFSLAPTDAQRRRTVLALSALTYVPNPGDRIMVDEEVMDILEVSNHQQHSCLTTRPLGAMGDISVLVDHPLERVQKAFSKTHAPRVEILPHTPLPWHFCAEDVPEFTQLNHDWNAHPNTPDPQIAVTDTDLEVQLRPNHYQFRAFAGVERITLQFHNCARYRLTALNDHGWYGGQCRFSGLAPNWGEFYQIAGNSRDDLDPTPWIDLQGSGTRHFHFYLRDETLEVKADQWELLSHQLT
;
A
#
# COMPACT_ATOMS: atom_id res chain seq x y z
N MET A 1 -9.03 18.05 -3.50
CA MET A 1 -8.35 17.54 -2.29
C MET A 1 -8.86 16.13 -1.99
N HIS A 2 -8.10 15.09 -2.33
CA HIS A 2 -8.41 13.73 -1.88
C HIS A 2 -8.11 13.66 -0.39
N LYS A 3 -9.18 13.56 0.40
CA LYS A 3 -9.06 13.50 1.85
C LYS A 3 -8.67 12.07 2.25
N PRO A 4 -7.75 11.91 3.22
CA PRO A 4 -7.40 10.59 3.74
C PRO A 4 -8.66 9.84 4.14
N HIS A 5 -8.73 8.56 3.83
CA HIS A 5 -9.90 7.75 4.14
C HIS A 5 -9.54 6.29 4.40
N ALA A 6 -10.50 5.58 4.94
CA ALA A 6 -10.47 4.13 5.13
C ALA A 6 -11.88 3.55 4.95
N ILE A 7 -11.96 2.22 4.95
CA ILE A 7 -13.21 1.48 5.06
C ILE A 7 -13.34 0.95 6.48
N LEU A 8 -14.41 1.35 7.17
CA LEU A 8 -14.77 0.84 8.49
C LEU A 8 -15.58 -0.45 8.32
N HIS A 9 -15.10 -1.57 8.85
CA HIS A 9 -15.75 -2.88 8.71
C HIS A 9 -16.32 -3.44 10.02
N ASP A 10 -15.79 -3.02 11.17
CA ASP A 10 -16.33 -3.41 12.49
C ASP A 10 -16.10 -2.30 13.54
N ALA A 11 -16.93 -2.29 14.57
CA ALA A 11 -16.76 -1.44 15.74
C ALA A 11 -17.33 -2.10 17.01
N PHE A 12 -16.61 -1.99 18.12
CA PHE A 12 -17.06 -2.52 19.41
C PHE A 12 -16.53 -1.69 20.58
N SER A 13 -17.23 -1.77 21.71
CA SER A 13 -16.86 -1.03 22.92
C SER A 13 -15.84 -1.83 23.72
N LEU A 14 -14.85 -1.14 24.29
CA LEU A 14 -14.03 -1.72 25.36
C LEU A 14 -14.78 -1.66 26.68
N ALA A 15 -14.60 -2.68 27.52
CA ALA A 15 -15.13 -2.68 28.87
C ALA A 15 -14.66 -1.40 29.61
N PRO A 16 -15.54 -0.76 30.38
CA PRO A 16 -15.19 0.46 31.09
C PRO A 16 -14.03 0.17 32.06
N THR A 17 -12.91 0.87 31.88
CA THR A 17 -11.93 1.05 32.95
C THR A 17 -12.47 2.10 33.93
N ASP A 18 -11.98 2.09 35.18
CA ASP A 18 -12.49 2.91 36.30
C ASP A 18 -12.63 4.42 35.99
N ALA A 19 -12.01 4.92 34.92
CA ALA A 19 -12.24 6.23 34.36
C ALA A 19 -13.33 6.19 33.25
N GLN A 20 -14.54 6.57 33.65
CA GLN A 20 -15.82 6.86 32.96
C GLN A 20 -15.88 7.38 31.50
N ARG A 21 -14.90 7.12 30.63
CA ARG A 21 -14.95 7.41 29.19
C ARG A 21 -15.29 6.13 28.44
N ARG A 22 -16.48 6.07 27.83
CA ARG A 22 -16.87 4.96 26.95
C ARG A 22 -16.00 5.04 25.70
N ARG A 23 -15.09 4.08 25.54
CA ARG A 23 -14.19 4.01 24.38
C ARG A 23 -14.69 2.97 23.40
N THR A 24 -14.51 3.27 22.12
CA THR A 24 -14.86 2.39 21.00
C THR A 24 -13.63 2.08 20.19
N VAL A 25 -13.46 0.83 19.80
CA VAL A 25 -12.47 0.43 18.82
C VAL A 25 -13.15 0.37 17.47
N LEU A 26 -12.51 0.96 16.46
CA LEU A 26 -12.90 0.92 15.06
C LEU A 26 -11.90 0.04 14.31
N ALA A 27 -12.39 -0.94 13.57
CA ALA A 27 -11.57 -1.79 12.71
C ALA A 27 -11.62 -1.23 11.28
N LEU A 28 -10.45 -0.84 10.78
CA LEU A 28 -10.28 -0.14 9.52
C LEU A 28 -9.48 -0.97 8.53
N SER A 29 -9.84 -0.85 7.26
CA SER A 29 -9.20 -1.51 6.11
C SER A 29 -9.07 -0.51 4.95
N ALA A 30 -8.32 -0.88 3.90
CA ALA A 30 -8.16 -0.06 2.69
C ALA A 30 -7.82 1.42 2.99
N LEU A 31 -6.84 1.62 3.88
CA LEU A 31 -6.44 2.94 4.35
C LEU A 31 -5.61 3.65 3.29
N THR A 32 -5.92 4.93 3.03
CA THR A 32 -5.02 5.81 2.26
C THR A 32 -4.05 6.59 3.13
N TYR A 33 -4.05 6.31 4.43
CA TYR A 33 -3.20 6.93 5.43
C TYR A 33 -3.33 6.13 6.72
N VAL A 34 -2.20 5.78 7.33
CA VAL A 34 -2.19 5.17 8.66
C VAL A 34 -2.32 6.29 9.69
N PRO A 35 -3.44 6.39 10.42
CA PRO A 35 -3.63 7.41 11.44
C PRO A 35 -2.61 7.28 12.57
N ASN A 36 -2.39 8.38 13.27
CA ASN A 36 -1.63 8.49 14.50
C ASN A 36 -2.55 8.89 15.67
N PRO A 37 -2.17 8.56 16.91
CA PRO A 37 -2.78 9.18 18.09
C PRO A 37 -2.81 10.71 17.95
N GLY A 38 -3.96 11.32 18.23
CA GLY A 38 -4.21 12.74 18.05
C GLY A 38 -4.93 13.10 16.76
N ASP A 39 -4.87 12.26 15.72
CA ASP A 39 -5.70 12.42 14.52
C ASP A 39 -7.18 12.29 14.87
N ARG A 40 -8.04 12.78 13.97
CA ARG A 40 -9.47 12.63 14.09
C ARG A 40 -10.01 11.74 12.98
N ILE A 41 -11.10 11.04 13.25
CA ILE A 41 -11.83 10.25 12.26
C ILE A 41 -13.26 10.73 12.18
N MET A 42 -13.74 10.96 10.97
CA MET A 42 -15.11 11.35 10.68
C MET A 42 -15.87 10.16 10.13
N VAL A 43 -16.92 9.78 10.84
CA VAL A 43 -17.84 8.70 10.48
C VAL A 43 -19.23 9.32 10.35
N ASP A 44 -19.75 9.36 9.12
CA ASP A 44 -20.95 10.15 8.77
C ASP A 44 -20.72 11.64 9.10
N GLU A 45 -21.44 12.20 10.07
CA GLU A 45 -21.32 13.61 10.50
C GLU A 45 -20.60 13.77 11.86
N GLU A 46 -20.17 12.66 12.47
CA GLU A 46 -19.54 12.66 13.80
C GLU A 46 -18.01 12.60 13.68
N VAL A 47 -17.32 13.51 14.36
CA VAL A 47 -15.85 13.59 14.39
C VAL A 47 -15.34 13.12 15.75
N MET A 48 -14.38 12.20 15.74
CA MET A 48 -13.87 11.55 16.94
C MET A 48 -12.35 11.61 17.01
N ASP A 49 -11.80 11.85 18.20
CA ASP A 49 -10.36 11.81 18.43
C ASP A 49 -9.86 10.37 18.50
N ILE A 50 -8.80 10.08 17.75
CA ILE A 50 -8.06 8.84 17.80
C ILE A 50 -7.10 8.91 18.99
N LEU A 51 -7.33 8.05 19.98
CA LEU A 51 -6.53 7.95 21.19
C LEU A 51 -5.32 7.04 21.01
N GLU A 52 -5.53 5.90 20.33
CA GLU A 52 -4.52 4.86 20.14
C GLU A 52 -4.70 4.21 18.76
N VAL A 53 -3.59 3.75 18.18
CA VAL A 53 -3.57 3.05 16.89
C VAL A 53 -2.79 1.76 17.07
N SER A 54 -3.41 0.63 16.73
CA SER A 54 -2.78 -0.68 16.74
C SER A 54 -2.47 -1.09 15.29
N ASN A 55 -1.19 -1.17 14.96
CA ASN A 55 -0.66 -1.53 13.64
C ASN A 55 -0.11 -2.97 13.57
N HIS A 56 -0.21 -3.73 14.67
CA HIS A 56 0.33 -5.08 14.72
C HIS A 56 -0.64 -6.09 14.07
N GLN A 57 -0.26 -6.55 12.88
CA GLN A 57 -0.74 -7.82 12.33
C GLN A 57 -0.47 -8.92 13.36
N GLN A 58 -1.52 -9.37 14.06
CA GLN A 58 -1.84 -10.78 14.39
C GLN A 58 -2.69 -10.92 15.66
N HIS A 59 -2.65 -10.00 16.61
CA HIS A 59 -3.59 -9.99 17.72
C HIS A 59 -3.76 -8.54 18.19
N SER A 60 -4.96 -7.98 18.04
CA SER A 60 -5.25 -6.72 18.72
C SER A 60 -5.16 -7.00 20.22
N CYS A 61 -4.14 -6.45 20.87
CA CYS A 61 -3.94 -6.52 22.32
C CYS A 61 -5.13 -5.93 23.11
N LEU A 62 -6.03 -5.21 22.43
CA LEU A 62 -7.26 -4.67 23.00
C LEU A 62 -8.45 -5.65 22.93
N THR A 63 -8.41 -6.68 22.09
CA THR A 63 -9.66 -7.36 21.66
C THR A 63 -9.54 -8.87 21.49
N THR A 64 -8.33 -9.44 21.48
CA THR A 64 -8.06 -10.89 21.33
C THR A 64 -8.69 -11.56 20.11
N ARG A 65 -9.37 -10.82 19.22
CA ARG A 65 -9.99 -11.34 18.00
C ARG A 65 -9.05 -11.20 16.80
N PRO A 66 -8.99 -12.20 15.90
CA PRO A 66 -8.25 -12.09 14.66
C PRO A 66 -8.93 -11.06 13.74
N LEU A 67 -8.15 -10.09 13.25
CA LEU A 67 -8.59 -9.18 12.18
C LEU A 67 -8.43 -9.88 10.83
N GLY A 68 -9.40 -9.69 9.94
CA GLY A 68 -9.47 -10.41 8.68
C GLY A 68 -8.71 -9.68 7.58
N ALA A 69 -7.54 -10.20 7.21
CA ALA A 69 -6.65 -9.79 6.11
C ALA A 69 -5.46 -8.87 6.48
N MET A 70 -4.41 -8.92 5.65
CA MET A 70 -3.21 -8.10 5.76
C MET A 70 -3.55 -6.65 5.38
N GLY A 71 -3.22 -5.69 6.25
CA GLY A 71 -3.46 -4.25 6.02
C GLY A 71 -4.56 -3.62 6.88
N ASP A 72 -5.22 -4.42 7.71
CA ASP A 72 -6.20 -3.92 8.69
C ASP A 72 -5.53 -3.34 9.92
N ILE A 73 -6.08 -2.23 10.43
CA ILE A 73 -5.68 -1.62 11.70
C ILE A 73 -6.88 -1.49 12.63
N SER A 74 -6.59 -1.30 13.91
CA SER A 74 -7.60 -0.88 14.89
C SER A 74 -7.26 0.48 15.46
N VAL A 75 -8.24 1.37 15.54
CA VAL A 75 -8.10 2.67 16.20
C VAL A 75 -9.04 2.76 17.39
N LEU A 76 -8.54 3.26 18.52
CA LEU A 76 -9.34 3.53 19.70
C LEU A 76 -9.81 4.98 19.67
N VAL A 77 -11.10 5.23 19.86
CA VAL A 77 -11.67 6.58 19.88
C VAL A 77 -12.39 6.88 21.20
N ASP A 78 -12.38 8.16 21.60
CA ASP A 78 -13.11 8.67 22.78
C ASP A 78 -14.59 8.91 22.45
N HIS A 79 -15.28 7.86 21.99
CA HIS A 79 -16.67 7.96 21.57
C HIS A 79 -17.45 6.68 21.91
N PRO A 80 -18.74 6.78 22.28
CA PRO A 80 -19.54 5.60 22.61
C PRO A 80 -20.02 4.86 21.35
N LEU A 81 -20.06 3.53 21.44
CA LEU A 81 -20.33 2.64 20.30
C LEU A 81 -21.68 2.93 19.62
N GLU A 82 -22.71 3.33 20.39
CA GLU A 82 -24.06 3.55 19.85
C GLU A 82 -24.09 4.66 18.79
N ARG A 83 -23.17 5.63 18.89
CA ARG A 83 -23.03 6.73 17.93
C ARG A 83 -22.40 6.27 16.62
N VAL A 84 -21.40 5.39 16.70
CA VAL A 84 -20.73 4.80 15.54
C VAL A 84 -21.65 3.80 14.81
N GLN A 85 -22.40 3.00 15.55
CA GLN A 85 -23.33 2.00 14.99
C GLN A 85 -24.43 2.60 14.12
N LYS A 86 -24.82 3.86 14.38
CA LYS A 86 -25.76 4.58 13.52
C LYS A 86 -25.24 4.67 12.07
N ALA A 87 -23.93 4.81 11.88
CA ALA A 87 -23.32 4.83 10.55
C ALA A 87 -23.36 3.45 9.86
N PHE A 88 -23.17 2.36 10.60
CA PHE A 88 -23.31 0.98 10.10
C PHE A 88 -24.73 0.65 9.63
N SER A 89 -25.76 1.23 10.25
CA SER A 89 -27.15 0.94 9.87
C SER A 89 -27.51 1.37 8.44
N LYS A 90 -26.71 2.27 7.84
CA LYS A 90 -26.91 2.79 6.48
C LYS A 90 -26.16 1.97 5.43
N THR A 91 -25.01 1.40 5.78
CA THR A 91 -24.10 0.74 4.83
C THR A 91 -23.25 -0.30 5.55
N HIS A 92 -23.03 -1.46 4.94
CA HIS A 92 -22.25 -2.56 5.55
C HIS A 92 -20.74 -2.26 5.67
N ALA A 93 -20.23 -1.30 4.91
CA ALA A 93 -18.82 -0.92 4.89
C ALA A 93 -18.68 0.59 4.62
N PRO A 94 -19.03 1.46 5.59
CA PRO A 94 -18.97 2.90 5.39
C PRO A 94 -17.53 3.36 5.17
N ARG A 95 -17.36 4.22 4.16
CA ARG A 95 -16.12 4.97 3.96
C ARG A 95 -16.03 6.05 5.03
N VAL A 96 -14.90 6.12 5.71
CA VAL A 96 -14.62 7.08 6.79
C VAL A 96 -13.50 7.99 6.37
N GLU A 97 -13.58 9.27 6.75
CA GLU A 97 -12.55 10.27 6.45
C GLU A 97 -11.62 10.40 7.65
N ILE A 98 -10.31 10.40 7.42
CA ILE A 98 -9.30 10.64 8.45
C ILE A 98 -8.87 12.10 8.32
N LEU A 99 -8.82 12.78 9.46
CA LEU A 99 -8.50 14.18 9.65
C LEU A 99 -7.20 14.28 10.47
N PRO A 100 -6.05 14.31 9.79
CA PRO A 100 -4.75 14.32 10.45
C PRO A 100 -4.56 15.57 11.32
N HIS A 101 -3.98 15.41 12.50
CA HIS A 101 -3.75 16.51 13.45
C HIS A 101 -2.46 17.27 13.15
N THR A 102 -1.48 16.59 12.59
CA THR A 102 -0.35 17.20 11.91
C THR A 102 -0.67 17.31 10.42
N PRO A 103 -0.14 18.31 9.71
CA PRO A 103 -0.08 18.22 8.26
C PRO A 103 0.53 16.87 7.93
N LEU A 104 -0.16 16.05 7.14
CA LEU A 104 0.46 14.83 6.67
C LEU A 104 1.78 15.20 6.01
N PRO A 105 2.76 14.29 6.00
CA PRO A 105 3.92 14.39 5.13
C PRO A 105 3.47 14.22 3.68
N TRP A 106 2.48 14.99 3.23
CA TRP A 106 2.08 15.16 1.86
C TRP A 106 3.28 15.68 1.12
N HIS A 107 4.06 14.72 0.64
CA HIS A 107 4.98 14.85 -0.47
C HIS A 107 4.29 15.40 -1.72
N PHE A 108 2.95 15.27 -1.80
CA PHE A 108 2.12 15.65 -2.92
C PHE A 108 1.00 16.58 -2.47
N CYS A 109 0.91 17.76 -3.09
CA CYS A 109 -0.28 18.60 -3.00
C CYS A 109 -1.48 17.86 -3.64
N ALA A 110 -2.70 18.21 -3.24
CA ALA A 110 -3.91 17.56 -3.74
C ALA A 110 -4.11 17.60 -5.26
N GLU A 111 -3.47 18.55 -5.94
CA GLU A 111 -3.48 18.73 -7.38
C GLU A 111 -2.38 17.90 -8.09
N ASP A 112 -1.45 17.34 -7.31
CA ASP A 112 -0.24 16.65 -7.78
C ASP A 112 -0.17 15.19 -7.30
N VAL A 113 -1.29 14.62 -6.82
CA VAL A 113 -1.31 13.22 -6.34
C VAL A 113 -1.11 12.28 -7.53
N PRO A 114 -0.13 11.35 -7.49
CA PRO A 114 0.08 10.40 -8.57
C PRO A 114 -1.08 9.41 -8.68
N GLU A 115 -1.37 9.01 -9.91
CA GLU A 115 -2.36 7.97 -10.20
C GLU A 115 -1.66 6.63 -10.41
N PHE A 116 -2.28 5.55 -9.92
CA PHE A 116 -1.75 4.19 -9.99
C PHE A 116 -2.67 3.31 -10.83
N THR A 117 -2.11 2.69 -11.86
CA THR A 117 -2.79 1.65 -12.65
C THR A 117 -2.10 0.32 -12.40
N GLN A 118 -2.80 -0.64 -11.79
CA GLN A 118 -2.25 -1.99 -11.59
C GLN A 118 -2.08 -2.70 -12.94
N LEU A 119 -1.00 -3.47 -13.08
CA LEU A 119 -0.58 -4.09 -14.34
C LEU A 119 -0.53 -5.62 -14.28
N ASN A 120 -0.49 -6.20 -13.09
CA ASN A 120 -0.27 -7.63 -12.85
C ASN A 120 -1.53 -8.31 -12.28
N HIS A 121 -2.56 -8.48 -13.10
CA HIS A 121 -3.84 -9.06 -12.65
C HIS A 121 -3.88 -10.59 -12.66
N ASP A 122 -3.13 -11.21 -13.57
CA ASP A 122 -3.11 -12.65 -13.86
C ASP A 122 -1.74 -13.29 -13.62
N TRP A 123 -0.80 -12.53 -13.08
CA TRP A 123 0.53 -12.97 -12.66
C TRP A 123 1.00 -12.12 -11.48
N ASN A 124 1.94 -12.63 -10.69
CA ASN A 124 2.69 -11.81 -9.72
C ASN A 124 4.02 -12.50 -9.37
N ALA A 125 4.95 -11.75 -8.77
CA ALA A 125 6.16 -12.27 -8.18
C ALA A 125 5.86 -13.13 -6.96
N HIS A 126 6.71 -14.12 -6.71
CA HIS A 126 6.59 -15.01 -5.57
C HIS A 126 6.80 -14.22 -4.26
N PRO A 127 5.82 -14.22 -3.33
CA PRO A 127 5.82 -13.31 -2.18
C PRO A 127 6.97 -13.57 -1.19
N ASN A 128 7.57 -14.75 -1.27
CA ASN A 128 8.63 -15.18 -0.37
C ASN A 128 10.02 -15.22 -1.04
N THR A 129 10.22 -14.64 -2.23
CA THR A 129 11.52 -14.65 -2.90
C THR A 129 12.07 -13.23 -3.03
N PRO A 130 13.25 -12.94 -2.45
CA PRO A 130 13.71 -11.56 -2.32
C PRO A 130 14.52 -11.02 -3.50
N ASP A 131 15.07 -11.86 -4.38
CA ASP A 131 16.13 -11.39 -5.28
C ASP A 131 15.69 -11.32 -6.76
N PRO A 132 15.27 -10.13 -7.25
CA PRO A 132 15.18 -9.89 -8.69
C PRO A 132 16.56 -10.01 -9.33
N GLN A 133 16.64 -10.65 -10.50
CA GLN A 133 17.86 -10.65 -11.30
C GLN A 133 17.71 -9.61 -12.40
N ILE A 134 18.61 -8.63 -12.42
CA ILE A 134 18.60 -7.54 -13.39
C ILE A 134 19.70 -7.75 -14.42
N ALA A 135 19.35 -7.64 -15.70
CA ALA A 135 20.28 -7.52 -16.80
C ALA A 135 19.91 -6.31 -17.67
N VAL A 136 20.92 -5.65 -18.22
CA VAL A 136 20.76 -4.48 -19.10
C VAL A 136 21.35 -4.83 -20.46
N THR A 137 20.61 -4.58 -21.53
CA THR A 137 21.07 -4.73 -22.91
C THR A 137 20.75 -3.45 -23.67
N ASP A 138 21.77 -2.66 -24.01
CA ASP A 138 21.65 -1.34 -24.65
C ASP A 138 20.72 -0.38 -23.89
N THR A 139 19.48 -0.24 -24.35
CA THR A 139 18.44 0.59 -23.75
C THR A 139 17.42 -0.21 -22.96
N ASP A 140 17.49 -1.54 -22.99
CA ASP A 140 16.45 -2.40 -22.45
C ASP A 140 16.88 -2.98 -21.10
N LEU A 141 15.91 -3.14 -20.22
CA LEU A 141 16.09 -3.68 -18.88
C LEU A 141 15.30 -4.99 -18.78
N GLU A 142 16.01 -6.07 -18.47
CA GLU A 142 15.44 -7.37 -18.18
C GLU A 142 15.45 -7.60 -16.67
N VAL A 143 14.30 -7.97 -16.11
CA VAL A 143 14.14 -8.32 -14.70
C VAL A 143 13.53 -9.71 -14.58
N GLN A 144 14.30 -10.67 -14.11
CA GLN A 144 13.82 -12.04 -13.91
C GLN A 144 13.39 -12.26 -12.46
N LEU A 145 12.21 -12.84 -12.28
CA LEU A 145 11.55 -13.08 -11.00
C LEU A 145 11.03 -14.52 -10.93
N ARG A 146 10.86 -15.06 -9.72
CA ARG A 146 10.08 -16.30 -9.56
C ARG A 146 8.58 -15.96 -9.56
N PRO A 147 7.72 -16.66 -10.30
CA PRO A 147 6.29 -16.37 -10.29
C PRO A 147 5.58 -16.96 -9.05
N ASN A 148 4.50 -16.31 -8.61
CA ASN A 148 3.62 -16.80 -7.56
C ASN A 148 2.70 -17.92 -8.08
N HIS A 149 3.24 -19.13 -8.16
CA HIS A 149 2.50 -20.34 -8.56
C HIS A 149 1.45 -20.80 -7.54
N TYR A 150 1.46 -20.26 -6.30
CA TYR A 150 0.44 -20.56 -5.31
C TYR A 150 -0.90 -19.93 -5.69
N GLN A 151 -0.86 -18.68 -6.13
CA GLN A 151 -2.04 -17.92 -6.57
C GLN A 151 -2.35 -18.15 -8.04
N PHE A 152 -1.33 -18.18 -8.90
CA PHE A 152 -1.48 -18.24 -10.35
C PHE A 152 -1.03 -19.60 -10.89
N ARG A 153 -1.97 -20.54 -10.99
CA ARG A 153 -1.70 -21.93 -11.40
C ARG A 153 -1.10 -22.09 -12.79
N ALA A 154 -1.29 -21.10 -13.68
CA ALA A 154 -0.66 -21.06 -15.00
C ALA A 154 0.89 -21.08 -14.93
N PHE A 155 1.46 -20.68 -13.79
CA PHE A 155 2.91 -20.69 -13.55
C PHE A 155 3.38 -21.91 -12.74
N ALA A 156 2.55 -22.94 -12.56
CA ALA A 156 2.99 -24.18 -11.94
C ALA A 156 4.11 -24.82 -12.78
N GLY A 157 5.27 -25.06 -12.16
CA GLY A 157 6.45 -25.60 -12.85
C GLY A 157 7.28 -24.56 -13.61
N VAL A 158 6.85 -23.30 -13.68
CA VAL A 158 7.65 -22.21 -14.24
C VAL A 158 8.63 -21.71 -13.18
N GLU A 159 9.93 -21.82 -13.47
CA GLU A 159 10.97 -21.43 -12.50
C GLU A 159 11.11 -19.91 -12.41
N ARG A 160 11.16 -19.24 -13.57
CA ARG A 160 11.32 -17.79 -13.70
C ARG A 160 10.40 -17.22 -14.78
N ILE A 161 9.96 -16.00 -14.53
CA ILE A 161 9.34 -15.10 -15.50
C ILE A 161 10.26 -13.90 -15.70
N THR A 162 10.12 -13.24 -16.84
CA THR A 162 10.94 -12.10 -17.20
C THR A 162 10.05 -10.90 -17.49
N LEU A 163 10.32 -9.78 -16.82
CA LEU A 163 9.79 -8.48 -17.20
C LEU A 163 10.83 -7.79 -18.08
N GLN A 164 10.44 -7.48 -19.31
CA GLN A 164 11.27 -6.72 -20.22
C GLN A 164 10.72 -5.32 -20.34
N PHE A 165 11.57 -4.32 -20.06
CA PHE A 165 11.26 -2.91 -20.23
C PHE A 165 12.08 -2.37 -21.39
N HIS A 166 11.41 -1.66 -22.31
CA HIS A 166 12.02 -1.20 -23.56
C HIS A 166 12.29 0.29 -23.55
N ASN A 167 13.39 0.69 -24.18
CA ASN A 167 13.84 2.09 -24.25
C ASN A 167 13.90 2.75 -22.87
N CYS A 168 14.47 2.05 -21.88
CA CYS A 168 14.61 2.52 -20.51
C CYS A 168 15.56 3.71 -20.42
N ALA A 169 15.08 4.81 -19.84
CA ALA A 169 15.92 5.95 -19.49
C ALA A 169 16.71 5.70 -18.21
N ARG A 170 16.10 5.04 -17.22
CA ARG A 170 16.71 4.78 -15.91
C ARG A 170 15.92 3.76 -15.10
N TYR A 171 16.58 3.12 -14.15
CA TYR A 171 15.95 2.26 -13.16
C TYR A 171 16.60 2.40 -11.78
N ARG A 172 15.94 1.90 -10.74
CA ARG A 172 16.55 1.68 -9.41
C ARG A 172 15.86 0.55 -8.66
N LEU A 173 16.59 -0.04 -7.73
CA LEU A 173 16.06 -0.91 -6.68
C LEU A 173 16.21 -0.19 -5.35
N THR A 174 15.10 0.00 -4.65
CA THR A 174 15.10 0.58 -3.30
C THR A 174 14.96 -0.55 -2.27
N ALA A 175 15.53 -0.36 -1.08
CA ALA A 175 15.45 -1.34 0.03
C ALA A 175 14.10 -1.31 0.78
N LEU A 176 13.05 -0.77 0.15
CA LEU A 176 11.72 -0.70 0.74
C LEU A 176 11.09 -2.10 0.77
N ASN A 177 10.73 -2.55 1.96
CA ASN A 177 9.96 -3.77 2.21
C ASN A 177 8.55 -3.43 2.75
N ASP A 178 7.78 -4.47 3.04
CA ASP A 178 6.39 -4.37 3.52
C ASP A 178 6.31 -3.58 4.83
N HIS A 179 7.18 -3.86 5.79
CA HIS A 179 7.27 -3.14 7.05
C HIS A 179 7.51 -1.64 6.85
N GLY A 180 8.40 -1.27 5.92
CA GLY A 180 8.65 0.13 5.56
C GLY A 180 7.42 0.78 4.91
N TRP A 181 6.75 0.08 4.01
CA TRP A 181 5.56 0.59 3.32
C TRP A 181 4.38 0.81 4.27
N TYR A 182 4.04 -0.19 5.09
CA TYR A 182 3.00 -0.04 6.12
C TYR A 182 3.40 0.94 7.23
N GLY A 183 4.71 1.12 7.45
CA GLY A 183 5.27 2.09 8.38
C GLY A 183 5.33 3.52 7.86
N GLY A 184 4.85 3.80 6.64
CA GLY A 184 4.83 5.16 6.10
C GLY A 184 6.18 5.66 5.56
N GLN A 185 7.16 4.78 5.36
CA GLN A 185 8.54 5.13 5.02
C GLN A 185 8.77 5.26 3.50
N CYS A 186 7.81 4.86 2.67
CA CYS A 186 7.81 5.10 1.23
C CYS A 186 7.06 6.38 0.88
N ARG A 187 7.52 7.09 -0.15
CA ARG A 187 6.83 8.29 -0.68
C ARG A 187 5.41 8.03 -1.19
N PHE A 188 5.10 6.78 -1.53
CA PHE A 188 3.76 6.35 -1.95
C PHE A 188 2.99 5.60 -0.86
N SER A 189 3.51 5.53 0.39
CA SER A 189 2.79 4.88 1.49
C SER A 189 1.44 5.54 1.70
N GLY A 190 0.36 4.74 1.70
CA GLY A 190 -1.01 5.25 1.77
C GLY A 190 -1.55 5.84 0.46
N LEU A 191 -0.73 6.02 -0.58
CA LEU A 191 -1.19 6.44 -1.91
C LEU A 191 -1.32 5.26 -2.86
N ALA A 192 -0.32 4.38 -2.89
CA ALA A 192 -0.37 3.17 -3.69
C ALA A 192 -1.50 2.25 -3.18
N PRO A 193 -2.31 1.64 -4.06
CA PRO A 193 -3.46 0.87 -3.62
C PRO A 193 -3.13 -0.34 -2.73
N ASN A 194 -2.07 -1.10 -3.07
CA ASN A 194 -1.69 -2.33 -2.36
C ASN A 194 -0.17 -2.55 -2.37
N TRP A 195 0.35 -3.18 -1.33
CA TRP A 195 1.70 -3.75 -1.29
C TRP A 195 1.79 -5.02 -2.15
N GLY A 196 2.96 -5.29 -2.73
CA GLY A 196 3.24 -6.52 -3.49
C GLY A 196 2.73 -6.50 -4.93
N GLU A 197 2.21 -5.37 -5.40
CA GLU A 197 1.63 -5.22 -6.73
C GLU A 197 2.54 -4.41 -7.68
N PHE A 198 2.29 -4.56 -8.98
CA PHE A 198 2.99 -3.87 -10.05
C PHE A 198 2.11 -2.79 -10.67
N TYR A 199 2.62 -1.56 -10.70
CA TYR A 199 1.88 -0.38 -11.12
C TYR A 199 2.58 0.38 -12.24
N GLN A 200 1.79 1.00 -13.11
CA GLN A 200 2.19 2.22 -13.79
C GLN A 200 1.75 3.41 -12.94
N ILE A 201 2.66 4.37 -12.77
CA ILE A 201 2.41 5.64 -12.10
C ILE A 201 2.30 6.76 -13.14
N ALA A 202 1.25 7.57 -13.05
CA ALA A 202 1.07 8.77 -13.85
C ALA A 202 1.06 10.03 -12.97
N GLY A 203 1.37 11.18 -13.56
CA GLY A 203 1.47 12.45 -12.84
C GLY A 203 2.84 12.68 -12.19
N ASN A 204 2.89 13.54 -11.19
CA ASN A 204 4.11 13.84 -10.47
C ASN A 204 4.45 12.68 -9.53
N SER A 205 5.60 12.02 -9.75
CA SER A 205 6.06 10.91 -8.91
C SER A 205 7.01 11.34 -7.78
N ARG A 206 7.38 12.64 -7.74
CA ARG A 206 8.33 13.25 -6.79
C ARG A 206 9.56 12.35 -6.53
N ASP A 207 10.25 12.01 -7.62
CA ASP A 207 11.41 11.12 -7.58
C ASP A 207 12.52 11.62 -6.61
N ASP A 208 12.52 12.93 -6.30
CA ASP A 208 13.43 13.63 -5.39
C ASP A 208 13.31 13.22 -3.91
N LEU A 209 12.20 12.60 -3.52
CA LEU A 209 11.91 12.25 -2.13
C LEU A 209 12.45 10.90 -1.70
N ASP A 210 12.91 10.10 -2.66
CA ASP A 210 13.60 8.86 -2.38
C ASP A 210 15.10 9.06 -2.66
N PRO A 211 15.95 8.95 -1.62
CA PRO A 211 17.38 9.22 -1.76
C PRO A 211 18.11 8.14 -2.57
N THR A 212 17.47 7.01 -2.89
CA THR A 212 18.08 5.94 -3.67
C THR A 212 18.41 6.44 -5.07
N PRO A 213 19.69 6.42 -5.49
CA PRO A 213 20.09 6.94 -6.79
C PRO A 213 19.49 6.13 -7.93
N TRP A 214 19.15 6.82 -9.02
CA TRP A 214 18.81 6.18 -10.28
C TRP A 214 20.08 5.70 -10.99
N ILE A 215 19.97 4.56 -11.67
CA ILE A 215 20.95 4.06 -12.62
C ILE A 215 20.45 4.46 -14.01
N ASP A 216 21.16 5.40 -14.63
CA ASP A 216 20.82 5.91 -15.95
C ASP A 216 21.25 4.92 -17.06
N LEU A 217 20.39 4.81 -18.06
CA LEU A 217 20.56 4.02 -19.27
C LEU A 217 20.53 4.94 -20.50
N GLN A 218 20.79 4.39 -21.69
CA GLN A 218 20.85 5.18 -22.93
C GLN A 218 19.47 5.43 -23.57
N GLY A 219 18.39 4.90 -22.99
CA GLY A 219 17.04 5.12 -23.51
C GLY A 219 16.45 6.47 -23.10
N SER A 220 15.22 6.71 -23.54
CA SER A 220 14.51 7.98 -23.34
C SER A 220 13.10 7.82 -22.77
N GLY A 221 12.73 6.61 -22.37
CA GLY A 221 11.39 6.30 -21.90
C GLY A 221 11.00 7.07 -20.64
N THR A 222 9.75 7.53 -20.61
CA THR A 222 9.25 8.46 -19.58
C THR A 222 8.16 7.91 -18.69
N ARG A 223 7.53 6.78 -19.07
CA ARG A 223 6.47 6.17 -18.25
C ARG A 223 7.12 5.54 -17.03
N HIS A 224 6.45 5.69 -15.89
CA HIS A 224 6.96 5.21 -14.61
C HIS A 224 6.31 3.89 -14.25
N PHE A 225 7.12 2.85 -14.15
CA PHE A 225 6.73 1.54 -13.64
C PHE A 225 7.30 1.33 -12.24
N HIS A 226 6.49 0.77 -11.35
CA HIS A 226 6.81 0.62 -9.94
C HIS A 226 6.32 -0.75 -9.45
N PHE A 227 7.22 -1.60 -8.98
CA PHE A 227 6.89 -2.95 -8.52
C PHE A 227 7.37 -3.16 -7.08
N TYR A 228 6.43 -3.33 -6.15
CA TYR A 228 6.72 -3.77 -4.80
C TYR A 228 7.04 -5.27 -4.79
N LEU A 229 8.32 -5.61 -4.59
CA LEU A 229 8.79 -6.98 -4.40
C LEU A 229 8.87 -7.26 -2.88
N ARG A 230 9.30 -8.46 -2.49
CA ARG A 230 9.33 -8.87 -1.08
C ARG A 230 10.16 -7.92 -0.19
N ASP A 231 11.44 -7.76 -0.53
CA ASP A 231 12.42 -7.03 0.28
C ASP A 231 12.92 -5.77 -0.42
N GLU A 232 12.46 -5.52 -1.64
CA GLU A 232 12.90 -4.40 -2.48
C GLU A 232 11.73 -3.82 -3.26
N THR A 233 11.92 -2.64 -3.84
CA THR A 233 10.98 -2.06 -4.80
C THR A 233 11.73 -1.64 -6.06
N LEU A 234 11.29 -2.19 -7.20
CA LEU A 234 11.81 -1.87 -8.52
C LEU A 234 11.09 -0.65 -9.08
N GLU A 235 11.85 0.34 -9.53
CA GLU A 235 11.33 1.47 -10.28
C GLU A 235 12.03 1.59 -11.63
N VAL A 236 11.26 1.82 -12.69
CA VAL A 236 11.78 1.95 -14.06
C VAL A 236 11.11 3.11 -14.77
N LYS A 237 11.88 3.91 -15.50
CA LYS A 237 11.38 4.87 -16.49
C LYS A 237 11.64 4.31 -17.89
N ALA A 238 10.58 3.91 -18.59
CA ALA A 238 10.64 3.21 -19.88
C ALA A 238 9.44 3.59 -20.78
N ASP A 239 9.44 3.21 -22.05
CA ASP A 239 8.30 3.46 -22.95
C ASP A 239 7.21 2.41 -22.82
N GLN A 240 7.61 1.18 -22.55
CA GLN A 240 6.72 0.03 -22.45
C GLN A 240 7.38 -1.09 -21.65
N TRP A 241 6.56 -2.06 -21.29
CA TRP A 241 6.97 -3.28 -20.63
C TRP A 241 6.22 -4.47 -21.24
N GLU A 242 6.77 -5.66 -21.08
CA GLU A 242 6.10 -6.92 -21.38
C GLU A 242 6.50 -8.03 -20.41
N LEU A 243 5.62 -9.01 -20.25
CA LEU A 243 5.88 -10.23 -19.51
C LEU A 243 6.24 -11.35 -20.50
N LEU A 244 7.45 -11.88 -20.36
CA LEU A 244 7.88 -13.09 -21.06
C LEU A 244 7.82 -14.27 -20.08
N SER A 245 7.13 -15.33 -20.46
CA SER A 245 7.15 -16.60 -19.74
C SER A 245 7.92 -17.63 -20.57
N HIS A 246 9.03 -18.14 -20.05
CA HIS A 246 9.69 -19.28 -20.64
C HIS A 246 8.91 -20.53 -20.21
N GLN A 247 8.06 -21.06 -21.09
CA GLN A 247 7.57 -22.42 -20.94
C GLN A 247 8.72 -23.36 -21.28
N LEU A 248 9.15 -24.18 -20.31
CA LEU A 248 9.93 -25.37 -20.61
C LEU A 248 8.99 -26.30 -21.39
N THR A 249 9.21 -26.39 -22.71
CA THR A 249 8.61 -27.40 -23.60
C THR A 249 8.98 -28.81 -23.16
#